data_AF-A0A5B9PGI6-F1
#
_entry.id   AF-A0A5B9PGI6-F1
#
_cell.length_a   1.000
_cell.length_b   1.000
_cell.length_c   1.000
_cell.angle_alpha   90.00
_cell.angle_beta   90.00
_cell.angle_gamma   90.00
#
_symmetry.space_group_name_H-M   'P 1'
#
loop_
_entity.id
_entity.type
_entity.pdbx_description
1 polymer ?
#
loop_
_entity_poly.entity_id
_entity_poly.type
_entity_poly.pdbx_seq_one_letter_code
_entity_poly.pdbx_strand_id
1 'polypeptide(L)'
;MKNDLSDNQKRTICRLLFLLFCALPTFTTVYFATHQRTPDQWAKLLQAELGVETSIGIVETPRPGEIWFHDVKLFGNDGQPIVETFMSAKVTLGNINRVEFRNPIQVKREGLSHFLEEAAERLVKSQSDLKPWEIEFRDIEVISRRESEFEYDSFHMNRLYVTWHNGRDGRVVTIEAPLDSEESGQAEDRGVLRMAKNPDTGTFSVAFDTTNKGKVPCWLASYWFPELETKLGADAHFSGVASIDSSDRGVQCELTGSFVGIQLPNVAGVEADLRKATAIFVNGLELEDSQWTVGKAAIAFENGLYREMPNPLQYRRAVSQQTELFTEVLQATFHEGFDTTLLR
;
A
#
# COMPACT_ATOMS: atom_id res chain seq x y z
N MET A 1 -26.96 -4.93 63.89
CA MET A 1 -28.05 -3.94 63.80
C MET A 1 -28.48 -3.86 62.35
N LYS A 2 -29.71 -4.28 62.02
CA LYS A 2 -30.29 -4.08 60.68
C LYS A 2 -30.81 -2.65 60.63
N ASN A 3 -30.15 -1.79 59.86
CA ASN A 3 -30.68 -0.46 59.56
C ASN A 3 -31.81 -0.61 58.55
N ASP A 4 -33.02 -0.82 59.05
CA ASP A 4 -34.22 -0.80 58.22
C ASP A 4 -34.50 0.65 57.79
N LEU A 5 -34.24 0.93 56.51
CA LEU A 5 -34.61 2.20 55.87
C LEU A 5 -36.09 2.47 56.08
N SER A 6 -36.45 3.71 56.43
CA SER A 6 -37.85 4.11 56.58
C SER A 6 -38.59 4.04 55.24
N ASP A 7 -39.88 3.77 55.25
CA ASP A 7 -40.65 3.61 54.01
C ASP A 7 -40.65 4.88 53.14
N ASN A 8 -40.53 6.05 53.75
CA ASN A 8 -40.34 7.32 53.03
C ASN A 8 -38.98 7.36 52.31
N GLN A 9 -37.91 6.86 52.93
CA GLN A 9 -36.60 6.76 52.29
C GLN A 9 -36.63 5.77 51.13
N LYS A 10 -37.28 4.61 51.30
CA LYS A 10 -37.46 3.63 50.21
C LYS A 10 -38.21 4.24 49.02
N ARG A 11 -39.29 4.98 49.25
CA ARG A 11 -40.05 5.67 48.19
C ARG A 11 -39.22 6.73 47.47
N THR A 12 -38.44 7.52 48.20
CA THR A 12 -37.55 8.54 47.60
C THR A 12 -36.44 7.89 46.79
N ILE A 13 -35.82 6.83 47.30
CA ILE A 13 -34.78 6.07 46.57
C ILE A 13 -35.37 5.47 45.29
N CYS A 14 -36.56 4.84 45.35
CA CYS A 14 -37.21 4.30 44.16
C CYS A 14 -37.53 5.39 43.12
N ARG A 15 -37.95 6.59 43.55
CA ARG A 15 -38.19 7.72 42.63
C ARG A 15 -36.90 8.24 42.00
N LEU A 16 -35.82 8.34 42.78
CA LEU A 16 -34.51 8.75 42.27
C LEU A 16 -33.93 7.72 41.30
N LEU A 17 -34.02 6.43 41.62
CA LEU A 17 -33.60 5.36 40.72
C LEU A 17 -34.45 5.36 39.45
N PHE A 18 -35.78 5.49 39.55
CA PHE A 18 -36.65 5.61 38.39
C PHE A 18 -36.26 6.80 37.50
N LEU A 19 -36.04 7.97 38.11
CA LEU A 19 -35.62 9.17 37.39
C LEU A 19 -34.24 8.96 36.75
N LEU A 20 -33.30 8.33 37.43
CA LEU A 20 -31.99 8.02 36.87
C LEU A 20 -32.09 7.03 35.69
N PHE A 21 -32.83 5.93 35.83
CA PHE A 21 -32.98 4.93 34.78
C PHE A 21 -33.81 5.42 33.58
N CYS A 22 -34.72 6.37 33.75
CA CYS A 22 -35.53 6.93 32.66
C CYS A 22 -34.91 8.20 32.04
N ALA A 23 -34.38 9.11 32.85
CA ALA A 23 -33.85 10.38 32.38
C ALA A 23 -32.41 10.26 31.88
N LEU A 24 -31.57 9.41 32.47
CA LEU A 24 -30.17 9.27 32.04
C LEU A 24 -30.07 8.80 30.58
N PRO A 25 -30.77 7.74 30.13
CA PRO A 25 -30.71 7.33 28.72
C PRO A 25 -31.15 8.43 27.77
N THR A 26 -32.28 9.09 28.09
CA THR A 26 -32.83 10.20 27.31
C THR A 26 -31.85 11.37 27.22
N PHE A 27 -31.26 11.76 28.34
CA PHE A 27 -30.26 12.83 28.39
C PHE A 27 -29.01 12.47 27.60
N THR A 28 -28.50 11.23 27.72
CA THR A 28 -27.37 10.78 26.89
C THR A 28 -27.70 10.83 25.40
N THR A 29 -28.87 10.34 24.97
CA THR A 29 -29.26 10.37 23.56
C THR A 29 -29.37 11.80 23.03
N VAL A 30 -30.00 12.72 23.79
CA VAL A 30 -30.10 14.14 23.41
C VAL A 30 -28.74 14.82 23.41
N TYR A 31 -27.89 14.54 24.39
CA TYR A 31 -26.53 15.07 24.46
C TYR A 31 -25.70 14.64 23.24
N PHE A 32 -25.71 13.35 22.89
CA PHE A 32 -25.02 12.84 21.71
C PHE A 32 -25.61 13.36 20.40
N ALA A 33 -26.92 13.54 20.32
CA ALA A 33 -27.58 14.11 19.14
C ALA A 33 -27.23 15.60 18.95
N THR A 34 -27.07 16.35 20.04
CA THR A 34 -26.78 17.80 19.99
C THR A 34 -25.30 18.12 19.91
N HIS A 35 -24.42 17.22 20.33
CA HIS A 35 -22.96 17.39 20.32
C HIS A 35 -22.30 16.54 19.22
N GLN A 36 -22.98 16.35 18.09
CA GLN A 36 -22.37 15.72 16.93
C GLN A 36 -21.22 16.60 16.44
N ARG A 37 -20.06 15.98 16.19
CA ARG A 37 -18.91 16.67 15.61
C ARG A 37 -19.27 17.19 14.23
N THR A 38 -18.84 18.40 13.92
CA THR A 38 -19.05 18.99 12.60
C THR A 38 -18.21 18.27 11.53
N PRO A 39 -18.56 18.38 10.23
CA PRO A 39 -17.72 17.84 9.16
C PRO A 39 -16.25 18.28 9.26
N ASP A 40 -15.99 19.55 9.59
CA ASP A 40 -14.63 20.07 9.78
C ASP A 40 -13.88 19.41 10.94
N GLN A 41 -14.58 19.07 12.03
CA GLN A 41 -13.96 18.39 13.17
C GLN A 41 -13.61 16.94 12.81
N TRP A 42 -14.47 16.27 12.04
CA TRP A 42 -14.18 14.94 11.51
C TRP A 42 -13.05 14.94 10.48
N ALA A 43 -13.04 15.93 9.59
CA ALA A 43 -11.97 16.15 8.63
C ALA A 43 -10.62 16.30 9.32
N LYS A 44 -10.52 17.15 10.36
CA LYS A 44 -9.30 17.31 11.17
C LYS A 44 -8.88 16.02 11.88
N LEU A 45 -9.84 15.24 12.37
CA LEU A 45 -9.54 13.95 13.00
C LEU A 45 -9.00 12.97 11.97
N LEU A 46 -9.69 12.78 10.84
CA LEU A 46 -9.22 11.91 9.78
C LEU A 46 -7.86 12.37 9.26
N GLN A 47 -7.63 13.66 9.08
CA GLN A 47 -6.33 14.18 8.68
C GLN A 47 -5.21 13.83 9.68
N ALA A 48 -5.50 13.89 10.99
CA ALA A 48 -4.55 13.50 12.01
C ALA A 48 -4.25 12.00 12.01
N GLU A 49 -5.22 11.17 11.59
CA GLU A 49 -5.11 9.71 11.58
C GLU A 49 -4.56 9.16 10.25
N LEU A 50 -5.05 9.66 9.11
CA LEU A 50 -4.63 9.26 7.76
C LEU A 50 -3.32 9.93 7.35
N GLY A 51 -3.00 11.08 7.94
CA GLY A 51 -1.88 11.90 7.51
C GLY A 51 -2.14 12.72 6.25
N VAL A 52 -3.28 12.60 5.57
CA VAL A 52 -3.60 13.38 4.37
C VAL A 52 -4.65 14.44 4.66
N GLU A 53 -4.57 15.59 3.99
CA GLU A 53 -5.61 16.61 4.13
C GLU A 53 -6.94 16.03 3.66
N THR A 54 -7.97 16.17 4.48
CA THR A 54 -9.26 15.53 4.24
C THR A 54 -10.35 16.59 4.28
N SER A 55 -11.25 16.58 3.29
CA SER A 55 -12.47 17.37 3.30
C SER A 55 -13.68 16.43 3.35
N ILE A 56 -14.68 16.79 4.14
CA ILE A 56 -15.91 16.02 4.31
C ILE A 56 -17.08 16.97 4.07
N GLY A 57 -17.96 16.64 3.13
CA GLY A 57 -19.15 17.46 2.87
C GLY A 57 -20.22 17.24 3.93
N ILE A 58 -20.62 15.99 4.15
CA ILE A 58 -21.73 15.63 5.03
C ILE A 58 -21.31 14.51 5.97
N VAL A 59 -21.76 14.61 7.23
CA VAL A 59 -21.59 13.57 8.24
C VAL A 59 -22.97 13.10 8.67
N GLU A 60 -23.19 11.79 8.61
CA GLU A 60 -24.40 11.14 9.08
C GLU A 60 -24.04 10.12 10.17
N THR A 61 -24.92 9.96 11.16
CA THR A 61 -24.75 8.97 12.23
C THR A 61 -25.99 8.09 12.26
N PRO A 62 -26.12 7.12 11.34
CA PRO A 62 -27.35 6.33 11.20
C PRO A 62 -27.64 5.47 12.43
N ARG A 63 -26.60 5.04 13.16
CA ARG A 63 -26.69 4.21 14.36
C ARG A 63 -25.60 4.60 15.37
N PRO A 64 -25.79 4.33 16.68
CA PRO A 64 -24.74 4.51 17.66
C PRO A 64 -23.46 3.73 17.29
N GLY A 65 -22.32 4.41 17.25
CA GLY A 65 -21.01 3.81 16.91
C GLY A 65 -20.72 3.69 15.40
N GLU A 66 -21.66 4.06 14.54
CA GLU A 66 -21.52 4.04 13.09
C GLU A 66 -21.67 5.46 12.53
N ILE A 67 -20.69 5.89 11.74
CA ILE A 67 -20.61 7.24 11.19
C ILE A 67 -20.35 7.14 9.70
N TRP A 68 -21.11 7.86 8.90
CA TRP A 68 -21.03 7.87 7.46
C TRP A 68 -20.58 9.26 7.03
N PHE A 69 -19.53 9.31 6.22
CA PHE A 69 -19.03 10.51 5.58
C PHE A 69 -19.41 10.45 4.11
N HIS A 70 -19.95 11.55 3.61
CA HIS A 70 -20.24 11.74 2.20
C HIS A 70 -19.41 12.88 1.64
N ASP A 71 -19.20 12.83 0.33
CA ASP A 71 -18.42 13.80 -0.41
C ASP A 71 -16.99 13.95 0.15
N VAL A 72 -16.38 12.82 0.54
CA VAL A 72 -15.02 12.82 1.08
C VAL A 72 -14.03 13.06 -0.05
N LYS A 73 -13.09 13.98 0.19
CA LYS A 73 -11.93 14.24 -0.67
C LYS A 73 -10.65 14.13 0.13
N LEU A 74 -9.64 13.51 -0.47
CA LEU A 74 -8.30 13.41 0.07
C LEU A 74 -7.35 14.25 -0.78
N PHE A 75 -6.50 15.02 -0.13
CA PHE A 75 -5.52 15.90 -0.74
C PHE A 75 -4.13 15.57 -0.21
N GLY A 76 -3.14 15.61 -1.09
CA GLY A 76 -1.74 15.56 -0.70
C GLY A 76 -1.35 16.84 0.04
N ASN A 77 -0.19 16.85 0.69
CA ASN A 77 0.35 18.06 1.32
C ASN A 77 0.62 19.24 0.35
N ASP A 78 0.69 18.97 -0.95
CA ASP A 78 0.78 19.98 -2.01
C ASP A 78 -0.58 20.62 -2.35
N GLY A 79 -1.67 20.15 -1.73
CA GLY A 79 -3.04 20.57 -1.97
C GLY A 79 -3.67 19.96 -3.22
N GLN A 80 -2.98 19.05 -3.93
CA GLN A 80 -3.54 18.36 -5.08
C GLN A 80 -4.47 17.23 -4.64
N PRO A 81 -5.59 17.01 -5.35
CA PRO A 81 -6.50 15.92 -5.04
C PRO A 81 -5.82 14.58 -5.34
N ILE A 82 -5.77 13.71 -4.32
CA ILE A 82 -5.35 12.31 -4.46
C ILE A 82 -6.43 11.54 -5.21
N VAL A 83 -7.69 11.75 -4.80
CA VAL A 83 -8.87 11.09 -5.38
C VAL A 83 -9.64 12.09 -6.24
N GLU A 84 -9.95 11.70 -7.49
CA GLU A 84 -10.69 12.54 -8.42
C GLU A 84 -12.20 12.53 -8.13
N THR A 85 -12.71 11.41 -7.67
CA THR A 85 -14.13 11.20 -7.36
C THR A 85 -14.46 11.48 -5.90
N PHE A 86 -15.69 11.91 -5.65
CA PHE A 86 -16.23 11.97 -4.30
C PHE A 86 -16.43 10.56 -3.76
N MET A 87 -16.00 10.35 -2.52
CA MET A 87 -16.10 9.05 -1.87
C MET A 87 -17.11 9.09 -0.74
N SER A 88 -17.68 7.92 -0.43
CA SER A 88 -18.36 7.71 0.84
C SER A 88 -17.45 6.90 1.75
N ALA A 89 -17.35 7.29 3.02
CA ALA A 89 -16.58 6.55 4.00
C ALA A 89 -17.47 6.14 5.17
N LYS A 90 -17.35 4.89 5.61
CA LYS A 90 -18.00 4.38 6.80
C LYS A 90 -16.97 4.25 7.92
N VAL A 91 -17.21 4.90 9.04
CA VAL A 91 -16.43 4.73 10.26
C VAL A 91 -17.20 3.87 11.25
N THR A 92 -16.54 2.81 11.72
CA THR A 92 -17.03 1.96 12.80
C THR A 92 -16.12 2.12 14.00
N LEU A 93 -16.68 2.61 15.11
CA LEU A 93 -15.94 2.83 16.35
C LEU A 93 -16.01 1.57 17.23
N GLY A 94 -14.87 1.07 17.70
CA GLY A 94 -14.81 -0.18 18.44
C GLY A 94 -13.53 -0.36 19.27
N ASN A 95 -13.09 -1.61 19.38
CA ASN A 95 -11.76 -1.93 19.92
C ASN A 95 -10.66 -1.46 18.96
N ILE A 96 -10.91 -1.63 17.67
CA ILE A 96 -10.15 -1.07 16.56
C ILE A 96 -11.11 -0.12 15.85
N ASN A 97 -10.68 1.10 15.57
CA ASN A 97 -11.46 2.02 14.76
C ASN A 97 -11.27 1.63 13.29
N ARG A 98 -12.36 1.52 12.52
CA ARG A 98 -12.26 1.17 11.10
C ARG A 98 -12.84 2.26 10.23
N VAL A 99 -12.10 2.67 9.20
CA VAL A 99 -12.56 3.59 8.14
C VAL A 99 -12.62 2.80 6.84
N GLU A 100 -13.80 2.62 6.30
CA GLU A 100 -14.03 1.91 5.05
C GLU A 100 -14.50 2.90 3.98
N PHE A 101 -13.63 3.20 3.03
CA PHE A 101 -13.95 3.99 1.84
C PHE A 101 -14.62 3.11 0.78
N ARG A 102 -15.74 3.60 0.23
CA ARG A 102 -16.64 2.89 -0.68
C ARG A 102 -16.94 3.72 -1.93
N ASN A 103 -17.48 3.02 -2.93
CA ASN A 103 -17.71 3.44 -4.32
C ASN A 103 -16.41 3.38 -5.13
N PRO A 104 -16.47 3.22 -6.47
CA PRO A 104 -15.27 3.19 -7.30
C PRO A 104 -14.41 4.43 -7.01
N ILE A 105 -13.20 4.19 -6.52
CA ILE A 105 -12.29 5.25 -6.11
C ILE A 105 -11.35 5.49 -7.27
N GLN A 106 -11.57 6.57 -8.03
CA GLN A 106 -10.65 6.93 -9.11
C GLN A 106 -9.50 7.75 -8.53
N VAL A 107 -8.31 7.18 -8.59
CA VAL A 107 -7.09 7.76 -8.04
C VAL A 107 -6.10 7.96 -9.17
N LYS A 108 -5.47 9.12 -9.24
CA LYS A 108 -4.32 9.28 -10.14
C LYS A 108 -3.17 8.43 -9.63
N ARG A 109 -2.39 7.88 -10.54
CA ARG A 109 -1.15 7.17 -10.20
C ARG A 109 -0.27 7.97 -9.24
N GLU A 110 0.01 9.24 -9.56
CA GLU A 110 0.86 10.11 -8.74
C GLU A 110 0.22 10.37 -7.37
N GLY A 111 -1.11 10.52 -7.33
CA GLY A 111 -1.88 10.70 -6.11
C GLY A 111 -1.82 9.48 -5.20
N LEU A 112 -1.92 8.27 -5.74
CA LEU A 112 -1.82 7.03 -4.97
C LEU A 112 -0.42 6.83 -4.41
N SER A 113 0.62 7.01 -5.24
CA SER A 113 2.01 6.91 -4.77
C SER A 113 2.22 7.86 -3.60
N HIS A 114 1.91 9.14 -3.78
CA HIS A 114 2.04 10.16 -2.73
C HIS A 114 1.25 9.84 -1.47
N PHE A 115 0.01 9.34 -1.60
CA PHE A 115 -0.78 8.87 -0.46
C PHE A 115 -0.06 7.78 0.34
N LEU A 116 0.53 6.79 -0.34
CA LEU A 116 1.25 5.70 0.31
C LEU A 116 2.50 6.21 1.04
N GLU A 117 3.24 7.15 0.44
CA GLU A 117 4.41 7.77 1.10
C GLU A 117 3.99 8.55 2.34
N GLU A 118 2.96 9.40 2.21
CA GLU A 118 2.49 10.25 3.30
C GLU A 118 1.86 9.44 4.43
N ALA A 119 1.07 8.43 4.10
CA ALA A 119 0.53 7.49 5.08
C ALA A 119 1.69 6.80 5.81
N ALA A 120 2.67 6.25 5.08
CA ALA A 120 3.83 5.61 5.70
C ALA A 120 4.62 6.56 6.60
N GLU A 121 4.82 7.82 6.20
CA GLU A 121 5.57 8.80 6.99
C GLU A 121 4.82 9.36 8.19
N ARG A 122 3.55 9.75 8.01
CA ARG A 122 2.77 10.42 9.05
C ARG A 122 2.19 9.45 10.05
N LEU A 123 1.85 8.23 9.65
CA LEU A 123 1.50 7.16 10.61
C LEU A 123 2.70 6.83 11.51
N VAL A 124 3.91 6.89 10.97
CA VAL A 124 5.16 6.76 11.72
C VAL A 124 5.37 7.92 12.71
N LYS A 125 5.11 9.17 12.27
CA LYS A 125 5.31 10.37 13.10
C LYS A 125 4.18 10.62 14.11
N SER A 126 2.99 10.07 13.88
CA SER A 126 1.82 10.21 14.75
C SER A 126 2.12 9.57 16.09
N GLN A 127 2.54 10.37 17.08
CA GLN A 127 2.80 9.90 18.46
C GLN A 127 1.54 9.46 19.21
N SER A 128 0.39 9.48 18.55
CA SER A 128 -0.90 9.27 19.18
C SER A 128 -0.96 7.91 19.88
N ASP A 129 -1.10 7.90 21.20
CA ASP A 129 -1.44 6.72 22.03
C ASP A 129 -2.87 6.21 21.73
N LEU A 130 -3.44 6.62 20.60
CA LEU A 130 -4.80 6.29 20.21
C LEU A 130 -4.89 4.81 19.84
N LYS A 131 -6.13 4.32 19.96
CA LYS A 131 -6.52 2.96 19.55
C LYS A 131 -6.04 2.68 18.13
N PRO A 132 -5.68 1.42 17.82
CA PRO A 132 -5.34 1.03 16.46
C PRO A 132 -6.48 1.40 15.51
N TRP A 133 -6.14 1.85 14.30
CA TRP A 133 -7.10 1.93 13.23
C TRP A 133 -6.77 1.00 12.06
N GLU A 134 -7.83 0.67 11.35
CA GLU A 134 -7.83 -0.04 10.08
C GLU A 134 -8.49 0.87 9.04
N ILE A 135 -7.74 1.25 8.01
CA ILE A 135 -8.26 1.97 6.85
C ILE A 135 -8.37 0.96 5.72
N GLU A 136 -9.53 0.91 5.09
CA GLU A 136 -9.80 0.07 3.94
C GLU A 136 -10.33 0.94 2.80
N PHE A 137 -9.67 0.88 1.65
CA PHE A 137 -10.18 1.39 0.39
C PHE A 137 -10.69 0.19 -0.43
N ARG A 138 -11.86 0.32 -1.04
CA ARG A 138 -12.45 -0.71 -1.90
C ARG A 138 -12.67 -0.19 -3.31
N ASP A 139 -12.53 -1.09 -4.28
CA ASP A 139 -12.83 -0.87 -5.69
C ASP A 139 -12.05 0.35 -6.24
N ILE A 140 -10.73 0.34 -6.07
CA ILE A 140 -9.84 1.43 -6.49
C ILE A 140 -9.52 1.25 -7.98
N GLU A 141 -9.75 2.29 -8.77
CA GLU A 141 -9.30 2.38 -10.15
C GLU A 141 -8.17 3.42 -10.20
N VAL A 142 -6.95 2.94 -10.46
CA VAL A 142 -5.80 3.82 -10.64
C VAL A 142 -5.71 4.19 -12.11
N ILE A 143 -5.83 5.47 -12.39
CA ILE A 143 -5.77 6.01 -13.75
C ILE A 143 -4.37 6.58 -13.96
N SER A 144 -3.69 6.11 -15.00
CA SER A 144 -2.43 6.68 -15.49
C SER A 144 -2.64 7.25 -16.88
N ARG A 145 -2.23 8.51 -17.06
CA ARG A 145 -2.26 9.16 -18.37
C ARG A 145 -0.95 8.86 -19.10
N ARG A 146 -1.01 8.18 -20.25
CA ARG A 146 0.15 8.10 -21.14
C ARG A 146 0.35 9.46 -21.84
N GLU A 147 1.58 9.97 -21.82
CA GLU A 147 1.91 11.25 -22.46
C GLU A 147 1.78 11.20 -24.00
N SER A 148 1.92 10.02 -24.60
CA SER A 148 2.04 9.86 -26.05
C SER A 148 0.74 9.50 -26.79
N GLU A 149 -0.28 9.01 -26.10
CA GLU A 149 -1.56 8.61 -26.70
C GLU A 149 -2.70 9.02 -25.75
N PHE A 150 -3.84 9.46 -26.26
CA PHE A 150 -5.03 9.79 -25.46
C PHE A 150 -5.68 8.55 -24.80
N GLU A 151 -4.90 7.50 -24.57
CA GLU A 151 -5.31 6.24 -23.98
C GLU A 151 -4.89 6.25 -22.50
N TYR A 152 -5.86 5.99 -21.63
CA TYR A 152 -5.63 5.84 -20.20
C TYR A 152 -5.34 4.37 -19.93
N ASP A 153 -4.24 4.11 -19.22
CA ASP A 153 -4.05 2.80 -18.61
C ASP A 153 -4.77 2.82 -17.27
N SER A 154 -5.65 1.84 -17.03
CA SER A 154 -6.35 1.70 -15.76
C SER A 154 -5.92 0.41 -15.08
N PHE A 155 -5.50 0.56 -13.82
CA PHE A 155 -5.15 -0.55 -12.97
C PHE A 155 -6.20 -0.68 -11.87
N HIS A 156 -6.90 -1.80 -11.84
CA HIS A 156 -7.92 -2.04 -10.84
C HIS A 156 -7.33 -2.75 -9.62
N MET A 157 -7.57 -2.18 -8.44
CA MET A 157 -7.18 -2.74 -7.16
C MET A 157 -8.43 -2.89 -6.31
N ASN A 158 -8.84 -4.14 -6.08
CA ASN A 158 -10.07 -4.42 -5.36
C ASN A 158 -10.04 -3.87 -3.94
N ARG A 159 -8.90 -3.97 -3.25
CA ARG A 159 -8.74 -3.45 -1.89
C ARG A 159 -7.34 -2.93 -1.62
N LEU A 160 -7.27 -1.92 -0.77
CA LEU A 160 -6.05 -1.45 -0.11
C LEU A 160 -6.33 -1.33 1.38
N TYR A 161 -5.58 -2.05 2.18
CA TYR A 161 -5.63 -2.01 3.63
C TYR A 161 -4.45 -1.22 4.15
N VAL A 162 -4.69 -0.32 5.09
CA VAL A 162 -3.65 0.34 5.89
C VAL A 162 -4.00 0.10 7.34
N THR A 163 -3.19 -0.69 8.02
CA THR A 163 -3.37 -1.03 9.43
C THR A 163 -2.17 -0.57 10.23
N TRP A 164 -2.39 -0.20 11.48
CA TRP A 164 -1.29 0.00 12.41
C TRP A 164 -1.62 -0.60 13.75
N HIS A 165 -0.62 -1.25 14.33
CA HIS A 165 -0.75 -1.90 15.61
C HIS A 165 0.52 -1.69 16.44
N ASN A 166 0.35 -1.62 17.75
CA ASN A 166 1.45 -1.61 18.70
C ASN A 166 1.88 -3.07 18.91
N GLY A 167 2.97 -3.48 18.29
CA GLY A 167 3.62 -4.77 18.48
C GLY A 167 4.54 -4.78 19.70
N ARG A 168 5.19 -5.94 19.96
CA ARG A 168 6.21 -6.04 21.02
C ARG A 168 7.45 -5.19 20.72
N ASP A 169 7.79 -5.08 19.44
CA ASP A 169 9.02 -4.42 18.97
C ASP A 169 8.78 -2.97 18.57
N GLY A 170 7.59 -2.43 18.84
CA GLY A 170 7.22 -1.07 18.46
C GLY A 170 5.96 -1.03 17.59
N ARG A 171 5.67 0.15 17.06
CA ARG A 171 4.55 0.36 16.14
C ARG A 171 4.84 -0.29 14.79
N VAL A 172 3.88 -0.98 14.20
CA VAL A 172 4.03 -1.51 12.84
C VAL A 172 2.88 -1.01 12.00
N VAL A 173 3.20 -0.21 10.98
CA VAL A 173 2.26 0.20 9.94
C VAL A 173 2.33 -0.83 8.83
N THR A 174 1.25 -1.56 8.58
CA THR A 174 1.14 -2.53 7.50
C THR A 174 0.19 -2.01 6.42
N ILE A 175 0.72 -1.82 5.21
CA ILE A 175 -0.08 -1.56 4.02
C ILE A 175 -0.18 -2.85 3.23
N GLU A 176 -1.39 -3.30 2.93
CA GLU A 176 -1.66 -4.53 2.20
C GLU A 176 -2.59 -4.26 1.00
N ALA A 177 -2.13 -4.54 -0.22
CA ALA A 177 -2.95 -4.48 -1.43
C ALA A 177 -3.09 -5.88 -2.02
N PRO A 178 -4.20 -6.60 -1.77
CA PRO A 178 -4.49 -7.83 -2.50
C PRO A 178 -4.75 -7.51 -3.98
N LEU A 179 -3.95 -8.14 -4.82
CA LEU A 179 -4.01 -8.06 -6.27
C LEU A 179 -4.95 -9.16 -6.71
N ASP A 180 -6.19 -8.77 -6.99
CA ASP A 180 -7.14 -9.69 -7.59
C ASP A 180 -6.82 -9.86 -9.07
N SER A 181 -6.59 -11.11 -9.49
CA SER A 181 -6.65 -11.48 -10.89
C SER A 181 -8.13 -11.68 -11.23
N GLU A 182 -8.66 -10.98 -12.23
CA GLU A 182 -10.07 -11.12 -12.67
C GLU A 182 -10.44 -12.58 -13.01
N GLU A 183 -9.45 -13.45 -13.23
CA GLU A 183 -9.63 -14.84 -13.67
C GLU A 183 -9.81 -15.86 -12.54
N SER A 184 -9.35 -15.59 -11.31
CA SER A 184 -9.39 -16.58 -10.21
C SER A 184 -10.36 -16.13 -9.12
N GLY A 185 -11.61 -16.55 -9.20
CA GLY A 185 -12.61 -16.36 -8.14
C GLY A 185 -12.31 -17.07 -6.80
N GLN A 186 -11.05 -17.42 -6.53
CA GLN A 186 -10.57 -18.04 -5.30
C GLN A 186 -9.67 -17.07 -4.53
N ALA A 187 -9.96 -16.86 -3.25
CA ALA A 187 -9.27 -15.88 -2.40
C ALA A 187 -7.80 -16.23 -2.07
N GLU A 188 -7.39 -17.47 -2.30
CA GLU A 188 -6.03 -17.97 -1.99
C GLU A 188 -5.02 -17.71 -3.13
N ASP A 189 -5.49 -17.29 -4.32
CA ASP A 189 -4.66 -17.03 -5.51
C ASP A 189 -4.26 -15.55 -5.67
N ARG A 190 -4.43 -14.73 -4.63
CA ARG A 190 -4.20 -13.28 -4.74
C ARG A 190 -2.74 -12.96 -4.55
N GLY A 191 -2.18 -12.17 -5.46
CA GLY A 191 -0.90 -11.52 -5.18
C GLY A 191 -1.08 -10.56 -4.00
N VAL A 192 -0.06 -10.38 -3.18
CA VAL A 192 -0.10 -9.47 -2.03
C VAL A 192 1.11 -8.56 -2.10
N LEU A 193 0.84 -7.26 -2.14
CA LEU A 193 1.81 -6.25 -1.76
C LEU A 193 1.65 -6.01 -0.26
N ARG A 194 2.67 -6.33 0.54
CA ARG A 194 2.71 -6.04 1.98
C ARG A 194 3.91 -5.17 2.29
N MET A 195 3.66 -4.06 2.96
CA MET A 195 4.71 -3.16 3.45
C MET A 195 4.53 -2.97 4.94
N ALA A 196 5.56 -3.29 5.72
CA ALA A 196 5.58 -3.08 7.16
C ALA A 196 6.77 -2.20 7.56
N LYS A 197 6.54 -1.13 8.32
CA LYS A 197 7.62 -0.27 8.85
C LYS A 197 7.49 -0.14 10.37
N ASN A 198 8.61 -0.29 11.05
CA ASN A 198 8.74 -0.05 12.48
C ASN A 198 9.48 1.28 12.70
N PRO A 199 8.79 2.34 13.17
CA PRO A 199 9.40 3.65 13.34
C PRO A 199 10.37 3.71 14.51
N ASP A 200 10.19 2.86 15.52
CA ASP A 200 10.98 2.89 16.75
C ASP A 200 12.40 2.35 16.51
N THR A 201 12.52 1.36 15.62
CA THR A 201 13.81 0.78 15.21
C THR A 201 14.30 1.31 13.87
N GLY A 202 13.43 1.96 13.08
CA GLY A 202 13.73 2.34 11.70
C GLY A 202 13.75 1.16 10.71
N THR A 203 13.43 -0.05 11.19
CA THR A 203 13.37 -1.25 10.36
C THR A 203 12.14 -1.23 9.46
N PHE A 204 12.25 -1.87 8.31
CA PHE A 204 11.16 -1.98 7.35
C PHE A 204 11.23 -3.34 6.66
N SER A 205 10.06 -3.81 6.24
CA SER A 205 9.88 -5.01 5.44
C SER A 205 8.95 -4.65 4.28
N VAL A 206 9.32 -5.06 3.08
CA VAL A 206 8.50 -4.93 1.88
C VAL A 206 8.46 -6.31 1.26
N ALA A 207 7.27 -6.83 1.00
CA ALA A 207 7.08 -8.11 0.36
C ALA A 207 6.07 -7.97 -0.80
N PHE A 208 6.47 -8.44 -1.97
CA PHE A 208 5.64 -8.63 -3.14
C PHE A 208 5.55 -10.13 -3.34
N ASP A 209 4.36 -10.70 -3.28
CA ASP A 209 4.13 -12.05 -3.78
C ASP A 209 3.07 -11.97 -4.86
N THR A 210 3.42 -12.38 -6.07
CA THR A 210 2.54 -12.35 -7.24
C THR A 210 2.56 -13.69 -7.98
N THR A 211 3.07 -14.74 -7.32
CA THR A 211 3.26 -16.08 -7.90
C THR A 211 1.97 -16.72 -8.42
N ASN A 212 0.81 -16.32 -7.89
CA ASN A 212 -0.50 -16.86 -8.26
C ASN A 212 -1.21 -16.10 -9.39
N LYS A 213 -0.45 -15.61 -10.39
CA LYS A 213 -0.90 -14.95 -11.66
C LYS A 213 -1.14 -13.44 -11.62
N GLY A 214 -0.72 -12.76 -10.56
CA GLY A 214 -0.70 -11.30 -10.52
C GLY A 214 0.49 -10.73 -11.29
N LYS A 215 0.31 -9.54 -11.87
CA LYS A 215 1.39 -8.67 -12.33
C LYS A 215 1.23 -7.33 -11.62
N VAL A 216 2.28 -6.87 -10.95
CA VAL A 216 2.28 -5.57 -10.26
C VAL A 216 2.98 -4.56 -11.11
N PRO A 217 2.37 -3.40 -11.42
CA PRO A 217 3.08 -2.32 -12.06
C PRO A 217 4.29 -1.89 -11.21
N CYS A 218 5.47 -1.80 -11.81
CA CYS A 218 6.71 -1.49 -11.10
C CYS A 218 6.68 -0.13 -10.41
N TRP A 219 5.86 0.80 -10.92
CA TRP A 219 5.64 2.10 -10.29
C TRP A 219 4.98 2.01 -8.92
N LEU A 220 4.23 0.95 -8.62
CA LEU A 220 3.66 0.77 -7.28
C LEU A 220 4.77 0.46 -6.26
N ALA A 221 5.89 -0.09 -6.73
CA ALA A 221 7.07 -0.38 -5.93
C ALA A 221 8.07 0.80 -5.89
N SER A 222 7.86 1.85 -6.70
CA SER A 222 8.89 2.89 -6.90
C SER A 222 9.17 3.72 -5.66
N TYR A 223 8.27 3.78 -4.67
CA TYR A 223 8.58 4.44 -3.41
C TYR A 223 9.78 3.82 -2.67
N TRP A 224 9.90 2.49 -2.69
CA TRP A 224 11.03 1.76 -2.11
C TRP A 224 12.16 1.54 -3.10
N PHE A 225 11.83 1.56 -4.39
CA PHE A 225 12.73 1.31 -5.50
C PHE A 225 12.61 2.41 -6.57
N PRO A 226 13.03 3.64 -6.28
CA PRO A 226 12.76 4.81 -7.12
C PRO A 226 13.29 4.67 -8.55
N GLU A 227 14.34 3.88 -8.72
CA GLU A 227 14.92 3.65 -10.04
C GLU A 227 14.18 2.58 -10.87
N LEU A 228 13.33 1.70 -10.28
CA LEU A 228 12.63 0.65 -11.04
C LEU A 228 11.80 1.23 -12.18
N GLU A 229 11.02 2.26 -11.90
CA GLU A 229 10.19 2.91 -12.91
C GLU A 229 11.03 3.60 -13.99
N THR A 230 12.04 4.38 -13.58
CA THR A 230 12.86 5.16 -14.52
C THR A 230 13.71 4.28 -15.42
N LYS A 231 14.09 3.08 -14.95
CA LYS A 231 14.98 2.15 -15.65
C LYS A 231 14.22 1.10 -16.46
N LEU A 232 13.10 0.60 -15.96
CA LEU A 232 12.30 -0.42 -16.65
C LEU A 232 11.18 0.18 -17.52
N GLY A 233 10.83 1.44 -17.28
CA GLY A 233 9.71 2.13 -17.92
C GLY A 233 8.42 2.06 -17.11
N ALA A 234 7.54 3.03 -17.36
CA ALA A 234 6.26 3.21 -16.68
C ALA A 234 5.28 2.02 -16.83
N ASP A 235 5.42 1.24 -17.91
CA ASP A 235 4.57 0.09 -18.22
C ASP A 235 5.17 -1.26 -17.76
N ALA A 236 6.33 -1.23 -17.09
CA ALA A 236 6.95 -2.46 -16.60
C ALA A 236 6.12 -3.07 -15.47
N HIS A 237 5.97 -4.38 -15.48
CA HIS A 237 5.27 -5.14 -14.45
C HIS A 237 6.15 -6.24 -13.87
N PHE A 238 6.05 -6.48 -12.58
CA PHE A 238 6.73 -7.58 -11.88
C PHE A 238 5.77 -8.74 -11.60
N SER A 239 6.26 -9.98 -11.74
CA SER A 239 5.58 -11.22 -11.39
C SER A 239 6.54 -12.23 -10.76
N GLY A 240 6.32 -12.62 -9.51
CA GLY A 240 7.19 -13.41 -8.66
C GLY A 240 7.11 -12.99 -7.19
N VAL A 241 8.15 -13.33 -6.44
CA VAL A 241 8.38 -12.96 -5.05
C VAL A 241 9.52 -11.93 -4.99
N ALA A 242 9.30 -10.82 -4.29
CA ALA A 242 10.34 -9.90 -3.91
C ALA A 242 10.18 -9.57 -2.44
N SER A 243 11.24 -9.67 -1.64
CA SER A 243 11.25 -9.20 -0.26
C SER A 243 12.46 -8.32 0.00
N ILE A 244 12.26 -7.30 0.83
CA ILE A 244 13.33 -6.56 1.49
C ILE A 244 13.01 -6.55 2.96
N ASP A 245 13.95 -6.96 3.78
CA ASP A 245 13.91 -6.84 5.22
C ASP A 245 15.12 -6.04 5.70
N SER A 246 14.87 -4.85 6.24
CA SER A 246 15.87 -4.06 6.94
C SER A 246 15.86 -4.41 8.42
N SER A 247 17.04 -4.64 8.98
CA SER A 247 17.27 -4.92 10.39
C SER A 247 18.45 -4.09 10.91
N ASP A 248 18.66 -4.10 12.23
CA ASP A 248 19.84 -3.50 12.85
C ASP A 248 21.17 -4.06 12.32
N ARG A 249 21.13 -5.23 11.65
CA ARG A 249 22.30 -5.91 11.08
C ARG A 249 22.55 -5.60 9.61
N GLY A 250 21.64 -4.86 8.96
CA GLY A 250 21.71 -4.55 7.54
C GLY A 250 20.40 -4.88 6.83
N VAL A 251 20.46 -4.81 5.51
CA VAL A 251 19.32 -5.03 4.62
C VAL A 251 19.49 -6.38 3.94
N GLN A 252 18.50 -7.26 4.10
CA GLN A 252 18.37 -8.51 3.36
C GLN A 252 17.35 -8.31 2.26
N CYS A 253 17.65 -8.84 1.08
CA CYS A 253 16.78 -8.74 -0.09
C CYS A 253 16.68 -10.11 -0.74
N GLU A 254 15.47 -10.51 -1.11
CA GLU A 254 15.20 -11.67 -1.95
C GLU A 254 14.42 -11.21 -3.18
N LEU A 255 14.86 -11.61 -4.38
CA LEU A 255 14.11 -11.35 -5.61
C LEU A 255 14.10 -12.61 -6.48
N THR A 256 12.90 -13.14 -6.70
CA THR A 256 12.64 -14.31 -7.53
C THR A 256 11.40 -14.06 -8.37
N GLY A 257 11.54 -13.74 -9.65
CA GLY A 257 10.39 -13.43 -10.49
C GLY A 257 10.75 -13.09 -11.92
N SER A 258 9.86 -12.34 -12.56
CA SER A 258 9.99 -11.86 -13.92
C SER A 258 9.45 -10.44 -14.05
N PHE A 259 10.21 -9.58 -14.74
CA PHE A 259 9.74 -8.27 -15.15
C PHE A 259 9.28 -8.33 -16.60
N VAL A 260 8.08 -7.89 -16.92
CA VAL A 260 7.49 -7.91 -18.27
C VAL A 260 7.06 -6.51 -18.71
N GLY A 261 6.95 -6.27 -20.00
CA GLY A 261 6.53 -4.95 -20.53
C GLY A 261 7.60 -3.87 -20.36
N ILE A 262 8.87 -4.27 -20.30
CA ILE A 262 10.01 -3.36 -20.09
C ILE A 262 10.20 -2.51 -21.34
N GLN A 263 10.29 -1.20 -21.14
CA GLN A 263 10.66 -0.25 -22.18
C GLN A 263 12.16 0.01 -22.07
N LEU A 264 12.94 -0.54 -23.00
CA LEU A 264 14.37 -0.28 -23.04
C LEU A 264 14.63 1.17 -23.52
N PRO A 265 15.58 1.90 -22.90
CA PRO A 265 15.97 3.22 -23.38
C PRO A 265 16.41 3.15 -24.85
N ASN A 266 16.25 4.25 -25.59
CA ASN A 266 16.59 4.36 -27.01
C ASN A 266 18.10 4.17 -27.23
N VAL A 267 18.57 2.93 -27.31
CA VAL A 267 19.93 2.61 -27.74
C VAL A 267 19.95 2.64 -29.27
N ALA A 268 20.70 3.58 -29.84
CA ALA A 268 20.85 3.73 -31.28
C ALA A 268 21.37 2.41 -31.91
N GLY A 269 20.63 1.86 -32.88
CA GLY A 269 21.01 0.65 -33.61
C GLY A 269 20.30 -0.64 -33.20
N VAL A 270 19.33 -0.59 -32.29
CA VAL A 270 18.47 -1.74 -31.93
C VAL A 270 17.17 -1.70 -32.74
N GLU A 271 16.88 -2.80 -33.46
CA GLU A 271 15.61 -3.02 -34.18
C GLU A 271 14.42 -2.86 -33.23
N ALA A 272 13.31 -2.31 -33.73
CA ALA A 272 12.11 -2.03 -32.93
C ALA A 272 11.59 -3.25 -32.15
N ASP A 273 11.80 -4.46 -32.68
CA ASP A 273 11.36 -5.73 -32.09
C ASP A 273 12.19 -6.15 -30.86
N LEU A 274 13.45 -5.73 -30.75
CA LEU A 274 14.31 -5.97 -29.59
C LEU A 274 14.10 -4.94 -28.46
N ARG A 275 13.39 -3.83 -28.73
CA ARG A 275 13.11 -2.77 -27.73
C ARG A 275 12.07 -3.17 -26.70
N LYS A 276 11.31 -4.23 -27.00
CA LYS A 276 10.38 -4.88 -26.08
C LYS A 276 11.04 -6.15 -25.55
N ALA A 277 11.95 -6.01 -24.58
CA ALA A 277 12.33 -7.18 -23.78
C ALA A 277 11.05 -7.67 -23.08
N THR A 278 10.57 -8.86 -23.47
CA THR A 278 9.25 -9.33 -23.05
C THR A 278 9.25 -9.84 -21.62
N ALA A 279 10.40 -10.33 -21.13
CA ALA A 279 10.60 -10.77 -19.76
C ALA A 279 12.09 -10.71 -19.33
N ILE A 280 12.41 -10.19 -18.14
CA ILE A 280 13.69 -10.47 -17.42
C ILE A 280 13.36 -11.42 -16.29
N PHE A 281 14.01 -12.59 -16.23
CA PHE A 281 13.83 -13.54 -15.12
C PHE A 281 14.93 -13.38 -14.07
N VAL A 282 14.53 -13.24 -12.81
CA VAL A 282 15.41 -13.24 -11.63
C VAL A 282 15.09 -14.50 -10.83
N ASN A 283 16.09 -15.28 -10.43
CA ASN A 283 15.89 -16.49 -9.65
C ASN A 283 16.90 -16.57 -8.52
N GLY A 284 16.43 -16.38 -7.28
CA GLY A 284 17.22 -16.54 -6.06
C GLY A 284 18.35 -15.52 -5.96
N LEU A 285 18.03 -14.24 -6.15
CA LEU A 285 18.96 -13.16 -5.86
C LEU A 285 18.89 -12.87 -4.35
N GLU A 286 19.88 -13.34 -3.60
CA GLU A 286 19.99 -13.15 -2.15
C GLU A 286 21.11 -12.16 -1.84
N LEU A 287 20.82 -11.17 -0.99
CA LEU A 287 21.80 -10.28 -0.36
C LEU A 287 22.00 -10.67 1.10
N GLU A 288 23.20 -11.14 1.44
CA GLU A 288 23.64 -11.37 2.82
C GLU A 288 24.95 -10.60 3.03
N ASP A 289 25.05 -9.81 4.10
CA ASP A 289 26.27 -9.05 4.47
C ASP A 289 26.91 -8.23 3.32
N SER A 290 26.07 -7.56 2.52
CA SER A 290 26.47 -6.73 1.37
C SER A 290 27.09 -7.50 0.19
N GLN A 291 26.90 -8.82 0.09
CA GLN A 291 27.29 -9.61 -1.08
C GLN A 291 26.09 -10.29 -1.74
N TRP A 292 25.98 -10.11 -3.07
CA TRP A 292 24.93 -10.70 -3.88
C TRP A 292 25.36 -12.05 -4.45
N THR A 293 24.48 -13.06 -4.38
CA THR A 293 24.68 -14.34 -5.06
C THR A 293 23.72 -14.49 -6.24
N VAL A 294 24.23 -14.66 -7.47
CA VAL A 294 23.46 -14.65 -8.74
C VAL A 294 23.42 -16.07 -9.38
N GLY A 295 23.53 -17.12 -8.58
CA GLY A 295 23.94 -18.45 -9.08
C GLY A 295 22.94 -19.15 -10.02
N LYS A 296 21.63 -19.00 -9.84
CA LYS A 296 20.61 -19.75 -10.60
C LYS A 296 19.96 -18.93 -11.73
N ALA A 297 19.88 -17.61 -11.58
CA ALA A 297 19.29 -16.71 -12.56
C ALA A 297 20.09 -16.64 -13.86
N ALA A 298 21.42 -16.47 -13.76
CA ALA A 298 22.30 -16.36 -14.93
C ALA A 298 22.23 -17.60 -15.84
N ILE A 299 22.13 -18.79 -15.26
CA ILE A 299 22.07 -20.06 -15.99
C ILE A 299 20.72 -20.22 -16.71
N ALA A 300 19.60 -19.90 -16.07
CA ALA A 300 18.28 -19.99 -16.71
C ALA A 300 18.14 -18.97 -17.87
N PHE A 301 18.67 -17.77 -17.65
CA PHE A 301 18.74 -16.69 -18.63
C PHE A 301 19.62 -17.06 -19.84
N GLU A 302 20.84 -17.56 -19.59
CA GLU A 302 21.77 -17.98 -20.65
C GLU A 302 21.14 -19.08 -21.52
N ASN A 303 20.47 -20.05 -20.90
CA ASN A 303 19.77 -21.13 -21.60
C ASN A 303 18.56 -20.65 -22.43
N GLY A 304 17.87 -19.59 -22.01
CA GLY A 304 16.77 -18.98 -22.77
C GLY A 304 17.27 -18.26 -24.02
N LEU A 305 18.26 -17.39 -23.86
CA LEU A 305 18.90 -16.67 -24.96
C LEU A 305 19.54 -17.58 -25.99
N TYR A 306 20.18 -18.65 -25.53
CA TYR A 306 20.81 -19.62 -26.42
C TYR A 306 19.79 -20.36 -27.30
N ARG A 307 18.57 -20.58 -26.79
CA ARG A 307 17.48 -21.22 -27.56
C ARG A 307 16.90 -20.32 -28.64
N GLU A 308 16.80 -19.01 -28.37
CA GLU A 308 16.18 -18.05 -29.29
C GLU A 308 17.17 -17.45 -30.30
N MET A 309 18.47 -17.46 -30.01
CA MET A 309 19.48 -16.80 -30.84
C MET A 309 20.59 -17.78 -31.29
N PRO A 310 20.37 -18.57 -32.35
CA PRO A 310 21.37 -19.52 -32.85
C PRO A 310 22.59 -18.85 -33.49
N ASN A 311 22.53 -17.55 -33.79
CA ASN A 311 23.66 -16.79 -34.32
C ASN A 311 24.59 -16.31 -33.18
N PRO A 312 25.87 -16.72 -33.16
CA PRO A 312 26.81 -16.36 -32.08
C PRO A 312 27.04 -14.86 -31.88
N LEU A 313 26.97 -14.05 -32.94
CA LEU A 313 27.15 -12.60 -32.85
C LEU A 313 25.91 -11.90 -32.28
N GLN A 314 24.71 -12.39 -32.63
CA GLN A 314 23.46 -11.89 -32.06
C GLN A 314 23.34 -12.30 -30.59
N TYR A 315 23.65 -13.56 -30.27
CA TYR A 315 23.73 -14.06 -28.91
C TYR A 315 24.69 -13.22 -28.04
N ARG A 316 25.92 -12.97 -28.50
CA ARG A 316 26.90 -12.18 -27.73
C ARG A 316 26.46 -10.74 -27.49
N ARG A 317 25.81 -10.11 -28.48
CA ARG A 317 25.25 -8.76 -28.32
C ARG A 317 24.09 -8.76 -27.32
N ALA A 318 23.19 -9.74 -27.42
CA ALA A 318 22.03 -9.83 -26.55
C ALA A 318 22.42 -10.17 -25.11
N VAL A 319 23.38 -11.09 -24.90
CA VAL A 319 23.96 -11.34 -23.57
C VAL A 319 24.59 -10.07 -23.02
N SER A 320 25.44 -9.37 -23.78
CA SER A 320 26.06 -8.13 -23.30
C SER A 320 25.04 -7.06 -22.91
N GLN A 321 24.01 -6.86 -23.73
CA GLN A 321 22.95 -5.87 -23.48
C GLN A 321 22.08 -6.24 -22.28
N GLN A 322 21.77 -7.52 -22.12
CA GLN A 322 20.97 -8.00 -21.01
C GLN A 322 21.78 -8.08 -19.71
N THR A 323 23.08 -8.37 -19.76
CA THR A 323 23.97 -8.24 -18.59
C THR A 323 24.05 -6.78 -18.15
N GLU A 324 24.15 -5.84 -19.10
CA GLU A 324 24.10 -4.41 -18.82
C GLU A 324 22.75 -4.00 -18.23
N LEU A 325 21.65 -4.44 -18.84
CA LEU A 325 20.30 -4.21 -18.34
C LEU A 325 20.09 -4.80 -16.95
N PHE A 326 20.48 -6.06 -16.73
CA PHE A 326 20.39 -6.73 -15.43
C PHE A 326 21.23 -6.00 -14.39
N THR A 327 22.41 -5.52 -14.78
CA THR A 327 23.24 -4.66 -13.92
C THR A 327 22.51 -3.36 -13.58
N GLU A 328 21.87 -2.71 -14.56
CA GLU A 328 21.07 -1.51 -14.34
C GLU A 328 19.84 -1.79 -13.46
N VAL A 329 19.12 -2.89 -13.67
CA VAL A 329 17.98 -3.31 -12.83
C VAL A 329 18.46 -3.55 -11.41
N LEU A 330 19.59 -4.22 -11.21
CA LEU A 330 20.14 -4.49 -9.89
C LEU A 330 20.62 -3.21 -9.19
N GLN A 331 21.30 -2.33 -9.92
CA GLN A 331 21.68 -1.01 -9.39
C GLN A 331 20.44 -0.19 -9.01
N ALA A 332 19.40 -0.26 -9.83
CA ALA A 332 18.13 0.43 -9.64
C ALA A 332 17.33 -0.11 -8.45
N THR A 333 17.34 -1.43 -8.29
CA THR A 333 16.60 -2.10 -7.23
C THR A 333 17.36 -1.99 -5.90
N PHE A 334 18.68 -1.76 -5.90
CA PHE A 334 19.50 -1.92 -4.69
C PHE A 334 20.60 -0.85 -4.52
N HIS A 335 20.26 0.45 -4.60
CA HIS A 335 21.14 1.63 -4.43
C HIS A 335 22.49 1.41 -3.67
N GLU A 336 23.58 1.98 -4.20
CA GLU A 336 24.93 2.10 -3.61
C GLU A 336 25.43 0.91 -2.76
N GLY A 337 25.69 -0.22 -3.41
CA GLY A 337 26.39 -1.35 -2.78
C GLY A 337 26.77 -2.50 -3.73
N PHE A 338 26.24 -2.50 -4.95
CA PHE A 338 26.46 -3.57 -5.92
C PHE A 338 27.83 -3.44 -6.61
N ASP A 339 28.81 -4.26 -6.22
CA ASP A 339 30.07 -4.42 -6.97
C ASP A 339 29.81 -5.20 -8.27
N THR A 340 29.78 -4.48 -9.38
CA THR A 340 29.53 -5.03 -10.73
C THR A 340 30.68 -5.86 -11.29
N THR A 341 31.83 -5.93 -10.61
CA THR A 341 32.97 -6.76 -11.07
C THR A 341 32.67 -8.26 -11.06
N LEU A 342 31.64 -8.71 -10.34
CA LEU A 342 31.20 -10.12 -10.32
C LEU A 342 30.32 -10.52 -11.51
N LEU A 343 29.84 -9.55 -12.31
CA LEU A 343 28.98 -9.78 -13.49
C LEU A 343 29.72 -9.65 -14.83
N ARG A 344 30.99 -9.23 -14.82
CA ARG A 344 31.87 -9.14 -15.99
C ARG A 344 32.85 -10.32 -16.02
#